data_AF-A0AAE1SEH7-F1
#
_entry.id   AF-A0AAE1SEH7-F1
#
_cell.length_a   1.000
_cell.length_b   1.000
_cell.length_c   1.000
_cell.angle_alpha   90.00
_cell.angle_beta   90.00
_cell.angle_gamma   90.00
#
_symmetry.space_group_name_H-M   'P 1'
#
loop_
_entity.id
_entity.type
_entity.pdbx_description
1 polymer ?
#
loop_
_entity_poly.entity_id
_entity_poly.type
_entity_poly.pdbx_seq_one_letter_code
_entity_poly.pdbx_strand_id
1 'polypeptide(L)'
;MPPEAVDLVSRLLQYSPNLRCTALEALAHTFFDELRDPNARLPNGRPLPPLFNFRPQELNGASSELLNKLLPEHAKKQCPFLGF
;
A
#
# COMPACT_ATOMS: atom_id res chain seq x y z
N MET A 1 -17.63 4.51 -11.34
CA MET A 1 -16.51 3.75 -10.76
C MET A 1 -15.41 4.73 -10.40
N PRO A 2 -14.67 4.51 -9.30
CA PRO A 2 -13.50 5.33 -8.97
C PRO A 2 -12.47 5.21 -10.10
N PRO A 3 -12.05 6.31 -10.75
CA PRO A 3 -11.07 6.25 -11.83
C PRO A 3 -9.74 5.60 -11.39
N GLU A 4 -9.41 5.68 -10.11
CA GLU A 4 -8.23 5.10 -9.48
C GLU A 4 -8.25 3.56 -9.51
N ALA A 5 -9.44 2.96 -9.38
CA ALA A 5 -9.58 1.51 -9.44
C ALA A 5 -9.33 0.99 -10.87
N VAL A 6 -9.81 1.72 -11.86
CA VAL A 6 -9.63 1.38 -13.28
C VAL A 6 -8.16 1.52 -13.68
N ASP A 7 -7.49 2.58 -13.21
CA ASP A 7 -6.06 2.82 -13.45
C ASP A 7 -5.20 1.67 -12.88
N LEU A 8 -5.45 1.28 -11.62
CA LEU A 8 -4.74 0.17 -10.97
C LEU A 8 -4.90 -1.15 -11.75
N VAL A 9 -6.14 -1.50 -12.11
CA VAL A 9 -6.43 -2.73 -12.86
C VAL A 9 -5.77 -2.70 -14.23
N SER A 10 -5.73 -1.54 -14.89
CA SER A 10 -5.08 -1.37 -16.18
C SER A 10 -3.55 -1.57 -16.09
N ARG A 11 -2.91 -1.16 -14.99
CA ARG A 11 -1.47 -1.41 -14.76
C ARG A 11 -1.16 -2.85 -14.39
N LEU A 12 -2.08 -3.54 -13.73
CA LEU A 12 -1.93 -4.95 -13.36
C LEU A 12 -2.17 -5.89 -14.54
N LEU A 13 -3.23 -5.64 -15.31
CA LEU A 13 -3.67 -6.46 -16.44
C LEU A 13 -2.97 -6.06 -17.75
N GLN A 14 -1.64 -5.96 -17.70
CA GLN A 14 -0.83 -5.74 -18.89
C GLN A 14 -0.41 -7.06 -19.53
N TYR A 15 -0.54 -7.13 -20.87
CA TYR A 15 -0.08 -8.28 -21.66
C TYR A 15 1.42 -8.50 -21.49
N SER A 16 2.20 -7.43 -21.56
CA SER A 16 3.65 -7.46 -21.36
C SER A 16 3.98 -7.61 -19.87
N PRO A 17 4.66 -8.68 -19.44
CA PRO A 17 5.00 -8.89 -18.04
C PRO A 17 5.89 -7.78 -17.47
N ASN A 18 6.75 -7.19 -18.30
CA ASN A 18 7.65 -6.11 -17.89
C ASN A 18 6.93 -4.76 -17.68
N LEU A 19 5.71 -4.61 -18.18
CA LEU A 19 4.90 -3.40 -17.98
C LEU A 19 3.92 -3.54 -16.82
N ARG A 20 3.83 -4.73 -16.21
CA ARG A 20 2.98 -4.91 -15.03
C ARG A 20 3.59 -4.15 -13.87
N CYS A 21 2.76 -3.43 -13.14
CA CYS A 21 3.21 -2.84 -11.89
C CYS A 21 3.62 -3.93 -10.91
N THR A 22 4.67 -3.64 -10.14
CA THR A 22 5.11 -4.54 -9.07
C THR A 22 4.10 -4.53 -7.93
N ALA A 23 4.11 -5.57 -7.10
CA ALA A 23 3.23 -5.65 -5.94
C ALA A 23 3.38 -4.44 -5.01
N LEU A 24 4.61 -3.95 -4.81
CA LEU A 24 4.89 -2.77 -3.99
C LEU A 24 4.35 -1.47 -4.60
N GLU A 25 4.47 -1.29 -5.91
CA GLU A 25 3.90 -0.14 -6.61
C GLU A 25 2.37 -0.17 -6.61
N ALA A 26 1.78 -1.35 -6.77
CA ALA A 26 0.33 -1.54 -6.67
C ALA A 26 -0.15 -1.19 -5.27
N LEU A 27 0.55 -1.64 -4.21
CA LEU A 27 0.25 -1.27 -2.84
C LEU A 27 0.41 0.23 -2.59
N ALA A 28 1.34 0.90 -3.29
CA ALA A 28 1.59 2.35 -3.20
C ALA A 28 0.52 3.20 -3.91
N HIS A 29 -0.41 2.59 -4.65
CA HIS A 29 -1.40 3.27 -5.48
C HIS A 29 -2.44 4.06 -4.66
N THR A 30 -2.98 5.14 -5.25
CA THR A 30 -3.97 6.04 -4.63
C THR A 30 -5.28 5.36 -4.27
N PHE A 31 -5.57 4.25 -4.95
CA PHE A 31 -6.72 3.41 -4.63
C PHE A 31 -6.70 2.90 -3.17
N PHE A 32 -5.51 2.72 -2.58
CA PHE A 32 -5.36 2.29 -1.19
C PHE A 32 -5.14 3.47 -0.22
N ASP A 33 -5.22 4.72 -0.67
CA ASP A 33 -5.06 5.89 0.22
C ASP A 33 -6.16 5.95 1.27
N GLU A 34 -7.37 5.50 0.96
CA GLU A 34 -8.46 5.41 1.95
C GLU A 34 -8.10 4.47 3.11
N LEU A 35 -7.32 3.40 2.87
CA LEU A 35 -6.88 2.49 3.93
C LEU A 35 -5.74 3.07 4.79
N ARG A 36 -5.09 4.12 4.31
CA ARG A 36 -4.05 4.88 5.02
C ARG A 36 -4.62 6.01 5.85
N ASP A 37 -5.92 6.29 5.78
CA ASP A 37 -6.51 7.26 6.68
C ASP A 37 -6.63 6.66 8.09
N PRO A 38 -6.12 7.31 9.15
CA PRO A 38 -6.26 6.82 10.52
C PRO A 38 -7.73 6.69 10.98
N ASN A 39 -8.67 7.36 10.30
CA ASN A 39 -10.10 7.29 10.57
C ASN A 39 -10.82 6.22 9.74
N ALA A 40 -10.11 5.53 8.84
CA ALA A 40 -10.71 4.49 8.02
C ALA A 40 -11.21 3.34 8.88
N ARG A 41 -12.47 2.95 8.66
CA ARG A 41 -13.14 1.89 9.38
C ARG A 41 -13.79 0.95 8.39
N LEU A 42 -13.92 -0.30 8.80
CA LEU A 42 -14.73 -1.25 8.06
C LEU A 42 -16.18 -0.72 7.99
N PRO A 43 -16.95 -1.06 6.96
CA PRO A 43 -18.37 -0.67 6.85
C PRO A 43 -19.21 -1.15 8.06
N ASN A 44 -18.72 -2.14 8.81
CA ASN A 44 -19.30 -2.63 10.06
C ASN A 44 -18.91 -1.79 11.30
N GLY A 45 -18.20 -0.67 11.14
CA GLY A 45 -17.74 0.20 12.22
C GLY A 45 -16.52 -0.30 13.01
N ARG A 46 -15.98 -1.48 12.67
CA ARG A 46 -14.78 -2.07 13.30
C ARG A 46 -13.49 -1.40 12.78
N PRO A 47 -12.43 -1.34 13.59
CA PRO A 47 -11.13 -0.88 13.12
C PRO A 47 -10.60 -1.79 12.00
N LEU A 48 -9.80 -1.23 11.11
CA LEU A 48 -9.09 -2.01 10.10
C LEU A 48 -8.12 -3.01 10.78
N PRO A 49 -7.89 -4.19 10.18
CA PRO A 49 -6.85 -5.11 10.64
C PRO A 49 -5.46 -4.45 10.54
N PRO A 50 -4.40 -5.05 11.13
CA PRO A 50 -3.04 -4.57 10.91
C PRO A 50 -2.68 -4.72 9.41
N LEU A 51 -2.67 -3.59 8.69
CA LEU A 51 -2.36 -3.53 7.25
C LEU A 51 -0.89 -3.17 6.97
N PHE A 52 -0.22 -2.52 7.93
CA PHE A 52 1.11 -1.94 7.76
C PHE A 52 2.20 -2.67 8.54
N ASN A 53 1.96 -3.93 8.93
CA ASN A 53 2.89 -4.80 9.64
C ASN A 53 3.89 -5.49 8.69
N PHE A 54 4.52 -4.72 7.80
CA PHE A 54 5.46 -5.27 6.81
C PHE A 54 6.71 -5.85 7.47
N ARG A 55 7.15 -7.00 6.96
CA ARG A 55 8.44 -7.59 7.33
C ARG A 55 9.57 -7.02 6.47
N PRO A 56 10.83 -7.04 6.95
CA PRO A 56 11.98 -6.57 6.18
C PRO A 56 12.14 -7.29 4.82
N GLN A 57 11.72 -8.55 4.75
CA GLN A 57 11.72 -9.33 3.51
C GLN A 57 10.68 -8.83 2.49
N GLU A 58 9.57 -8.27 2.95
CA GLU A 58 8.48 -7.76 2.10
C GLU A 58 8.82 -6.38 1.52
N LEU A 59 9.67 -5.62 2.23
CA LEU A 59 10.16 -4.32 1.81
C LEU A 59 11.46 -4.40 1.00
N ASN A 60 11.97 -5.61 0.77
CA ASN A 60 13.24 -5.81 0.09
C ASN A 60 13.11 -5.38 -1.40
N GLY A 61 13.87 -4.37 -1.80
CA GLY A 61 13.79 -3.76 -3.13
C GLY A 61 12.83 -2.58 -3.26
N ALA A 62 12.17 -2.16 -2.17
CA ALA A 62 11.37 -0.93 -2.17
C ALA A 62 12.28 0.31 -2.18
N SER A 63 11.94 1.30 -3.02
CA SER A 63 12.61 2.61 -2.95
C SER A 63 12.16 3.38 -1.70
N SER A 64 13.01 4.30 -1.22
CA SER A 64 12.68 5.18 -0.07
C SER A 64 11.37 5.95 -0.29
N GLU A 65 11.08 6.35 -1.54
CA GLU A 65 9.82 7.04 -1.89
C GLU A 65 8.59 6.14 -1.75
N LEU A 66 8.69 4.88 -2.19
CA LEU A 66 7.62 3.90 -2.03
C LEU A 66 7.40 3.57 -0.54
N LEU A 67 8.48 3.44 0.23
CA LEU A 67 8.38 3.21 1.67
C LEU A 67 7.63 4.34 2.38
N ASN A 68 7.90 5.60 2.05
CA ASN A 68 7.18 6.74 2.63
C ASN A 68 5.69 6.78 2.24
N LYS A 69 5.34 6.31 1.03
CA LYS A 69 3.93 6.17 0.61
C LYS A 69 3.24 4.99 1.27
N LEU A 70 3.93 3.86 1.42
CA LEU A 70 3.39 2.62 1.98
C LEU A 70 3.22 2.71 3.51
N LEU A 71 4.12 3.41 4.19
CA LEU A 71 4.18 3.53 5.65
C LEU A 71 3.87 4.97 6.11
N PRO A 72 2.58 5.32 6.24
CA PRO A 72 2.20 6.61 6.80
C PRO A 72 2.67 6.74 8.26
N GLU A 73 2.81 7.97 8.75
CA GLU A 73 3.44 8.26 10.04
C GLU A 73 2.78 7.56 11.24
N HIS A 74 1.45 7.41 11.22
CA HIS A 74 0.71 6.71 12.26
C HIS A 74 0.97 5.18 12.26
N ALA A 75 1.36 4.63 11.11
CA ALA A 75 1.61 3.21 10.90
C ALA A 75 3.08 2.81 11.09
N LYS A 76 4.02 3.76 11.12
CA LYS A 76 5.44 3.50 11.43
C LYS A 76 5.62 2.73 12.73
N LYS A 77 4.76 2.97 13.73
CA LYS A 77 4.74 2.24 15.01
C LYS A 77 4.41 0.74 14.88
N GLN A 78 3.73 0.34 13.81
CA GLN A 78 3.38 -1.06 13.53
C GLN A 78 4.51 -1.82 12.81
N CYS A 79 5.53 -1.10 12.34
CA CYS A 79 6.68 -1.65 11.63
C CYS A 79 7.97 -1.43 12.46
N PRO A 80 8.20 -2.22 13.52
CA PRO A 80 9.34 -2.02 14.43
C PRO A 80 10.71 -2.25 13.76
N PHE A 81 10.72 -2.80 12.54
CA PHE A 81 11.95 -3.11 11.78
C PHE A 81 12.46 -1.94 10.94
N LEU A 82 11.63 -0.92 10.65
CA LEU A 82 12.16 0.37 10.20
C LEU A 82 12.63 1.11 11.45
N GLY A 83 13.89 0.91 11.83
CA GLY A 83 14.51 1.66 12.90
C GLY A 83 14.42 3.16 12.61
N PHE A 84 13.49 3.83 13.30
CA PHE A 84 13.51 5.27 13.53
C PHE A 84 14.07 5.50 14.93
#